data_AF-A0A838P0C2-F1
#
_entry.id   AF-A0A838P0C2-F1
#
_cell.length_a   1.000
_cell.length_b   1.000
_cell.length_c   1.000
_cell.angle_alpha   90.00
_cell.angle_beta   90.00
_cell.angle_gamma   90.00
#
_symmetry.space_group_name_H-M   'P 1'
#
loop_
_entity.id
_entity.type
_entity.pdbx_description
1 polymer ?
#
loop_
_entity_poly.entity_id
_entity_poly.type
_entity_poly.pdbx_seq_one_letter_code
_entity_poly.pdbx_strand_id
1 'polypeptide(L)'
;MIKVTGVQPESIGEELGLRAGTELLSVDGRELEDFLDWEFLTAEERFLLHVRHPDGEEIEYDIERPLSESLGVSLEPPRIRRCANRCDFCFVDGLPDGLRDVLYIRDDDYRLSFRYGNFATLTNLKPKDVARIIEFRLSPLYVSVHATDPVVRRYLLRNPTAPEILPQLRHFADQGIEFHTQVVMSPGVNDGEVLRETLADLYDFGSAVIGCSVVPVGLTEFSKHHLVREPTAEECRAAIRLIDERAAIARAERGAPWAYGADELYLRAEVELPPAEIYGGFEQVENGVGAVRWLQRQIEAGADELQGWEGRRIGVVTGTAMSRLMPMVL
;
A
#
# COMPACT_ATOMS: atom_id res chain seq x y z
N MET A 1 -0.70 -13.09 21.46
CA MET A 1 0.05 -12.50 22.58
C MET A 1 1.07 -11.56 22.00
N ILE A 2 0.88 -10.27 22.26
CA ILE A 2 1.70 -9.19 21.74
C ILE A 2 2.65 -8.77 22.86
N LYS A 3 3.93 -8.56 22.55
CA LYS A 3 4.91 -8.09 23.52
C LYS A 3 5.20 -6.61 23.37
N VAL A 4 5.28 -5.93 24.51
CA VAL A 4 5.82 -4.57 24.61
C VAL A 4 7.34 -4.62 24.37
N THR A 5 7.84 -3.79 23.46
CA THR A 5 9.29 -3.63 23.19
C THR A 5 9.86 -2.37 23.82
N GLY A 6 9.02 -1.38 24.09
CA GLY A 6 9.41 -0.12 24.72
C GLY A 6 8.21 0.65 25.23
N VAL A 7 8.46 1.57 26.15
CA VAL A 7 7.46 2.48 26.72
C VAL A 7 8.06 3.88 26.69
N GLN A 8 7.27 4.86 26.26
CA GLN A 8 7.68 6.25 26.19
C GLN A 8 7.71 6.86 27.60
N PRO A 9 8.71 7.68 27.95
CA PRO A 9 8.69 8.44 29.20
C PRO A 9 7.48 9.36 29.25
N GLU A 10 6.97 9.60 30.46
CA GLU A 10 5.82 10.49 30.73
C GLU A 10 4.55 10.06 29.97
N SER A 11 4.38 8.75 29.77
CA SER A 11 3.21 8.17 29.11
C SER A 11 2.37 7.33 30.06
N ILE A 12 1.10 7.10 29.70
CA ILE A 12 0.19 6.21 30.44
C ILE A 12 0.82 4.83 30.62
N GLY A 13 1.53 4.30 29.61
CA GLY A 13 2.22 3.02 29.73
C GLY A 13 3.26 3.00 30.85
N GLU A 14 3.97 4.11 31.09
CA GLU A 14 4.93 4.23 32.20
C GLU A 14 4.20 4.33 33.55
N GLU A 15 3.11 5.10 33.63
CA GLU A 15 2.29 5.24 34.85
C GLU A 15 1.68 3.90 35.29
N LEU A 16 1.27 3.07 34.33
CA LEU A 16 0.77 1.71 34.57
C LEU A 16 1.89 0.72 34.95
N GLY A 17 3.16 1.12 34.81
CA GLY A 17 4.33 0.29 35.07
C GLY A 17 4.60 -0.76 33.98
N LEU A 18 4.09 -0.55 32.76
CA LEU A 18 4.40 -1.41 31.63
C LEU A 18 5.90 -1.27 31.28
N ARG A 19 6.50 -2.38 30.85
CA ARG A 19 7.92 -2.43 30.50
C ARG A 19 8.17 -3.39 29.35
N ALA A 20 9.34 -3.28 28.72
CA ALA A 20 9.75 -4.22 27.69
C ALA A 20 9.63 -5.68 28.20
N GLY A 21 9.01 -6.54 27.40
CA GLY A 21 8.68 -7.91 27.74
C GLY A 21 7.31 -8.14 28.37
N THR A 22 6.56 -7.08 28.70
CA THR A 22 5.15 -7.20 29.14
C THR A 22 4.32 -7.80 28.00
N GLU A 23 3.53 -8.82 28.30
CA GLU A 23 2.63 -9.46 27.35
C GLU A 23 1.23 -8.84 27.47
N LEU A 24 0.72 -8.28 26.38
CA LEU A 24 -0.64 -7.76 26.31
C LEU A 24 -1.57 -8.91 25.93
N LEU A 25 -2.52 -9.22 26.81
CA LEU A 25 -3.35 -10.42 26.70
C LEU A 25 -4.71 -10.11 26.05
N SER A 26 -5.46 -9.18 26.63
CA SER A 26 -6.80 -8.84 26.15
C SER A 26 -7.19 -7.40 26.48
N VAL A 27 -8.12 -6.85 25.70
CA VAL A 27 -8.82 -5.59 25.99
C VAL A 27 -10.32 -5.87 26.06
N ASP A 28 -10.98 -5.48 27.15
CA ASP A 28 -12.39 -5.78 27.43
C ASP A 28 -12.74 -7.28 27.26
N GLY A 29 -11.83 -8.14 27.72
CA GLY A 29 -11.94 -9.60 27.61
C GLY A 29 -11.74 -10.17 26.20
N ARG A 30 -11.43 -9.34 25.20
CA ARG A 30 -11.11 -9.78 23.83
C ARG A 30 -9.60 -9.96 23.66
N GLU A 31 -9.17 -11.17 23.25
CA GLU A 31 -7.76 -11.49 23.08
C GLU A 31 -7.06 -10.63 22.00
N LEU A 32 -5.81 -10.28 22.26
CA LEU A 32 -4.94 -9.55 21.33
C LEU A 32 -4.09 -10.53 20.49
N GLU A 33 -4.39 -10.67 19.20
CA GLU A 33 -3.59 -11.47 18.26
C GLU A 33 -2.39 -10.67 17.72
N ASP A 34 -2.62 -9.41 17.31
CA ASP A 34 -1.59 -8.56 16.70
C ASP A 34 -1.86 -7.05 16.88
N PHE A 35 -0.96 -6.22 16.36
CA PHE A 35 -1.01 -4.76 16.49
C PHE A 35 -2.35 -4.12 16.08
N LEU A 36 -3.09 -4.74 15.15
CA LEU A 36 -4.36 -4.21 14.69
C LEU A 36 -5.45 -4.39 15.76
N ASP A 37 -5.44 -5.50 16.52
CA ASP A 37 -6.34 -5.65 17.66
C ASP A 37 -6.03 -4.63 18.75
N TRP A 38 -4.74 -4.36 18.98
CA TRP A 38 -4.32 -3.33 19.92
C TRP A 38 -4.83 -1.96 19.51
N GLU A 39 -4.56 -1.53 18.27
CA GLU A 39 -5.02 -0.24 17.77
C GLU A 39 -6.55 -0.11 17.81
N PHE A 40 -7.27 -1.16 17.42
CA PHE A 40 -8.74 -1.13 17.36
C PHE A 40 -9.40 -1.18 18.74
N LEU A 41 -8.98 -2.11 19.61
CA LEU A 41 -9.64 -2.33 20.90
C LEU A 41 -9.26 -1.26 21.93
N THR A 42 -8.13 -0.58 21.77
CA THR A 42 -7.74 0.54 22.65
C THR A 42 -8.15 1.91 22.10
N ALA A 43 -8.99 1.95 21.06
CA ALA A 43 -9.44 3.19 20.42
C ALA A 43 -10.44 3.99 21.26
N GLU A 44 -11.07 3.37 22.26
CA GLU A 44 -12.03 4.03 23.16
C GLU A 44 -11.32 4.73 24.33
N GLU A 45 -11.99 5.71 24.94
CA GLU A 45 -11.47 6.45 26.11
C GLU A 45 -11.39 5.59 27.38
N ARG A 46 -12.22 4.54 27.46
CA ARG A 46 -12.34 3.66 28.62
C ARG A 46 -12.34 2.20 28.21
N PHE A 47 -11.44 1.41 28.79
CA PHE A 47 -11.35 -0.02 28.53
C PHE A 47 -10.56 -0.73 29.64
N LEU A 48 -10.79 -2.04 29.78
CA LEU A 48 -10.03 -2.90 30.68
C LEU A 48 -8.87 -3.53 29.92
N LEU A 49 -7.64 -3.26 30.34
CA LEU A 49 -6.42 -3.84 29.78
C LEU A 49 -5.87 -4.94 30.68
N HIS A 50 -5.90 -6.18 30.21
CA HIS A 50 -5.29 -7.31 30.89
C HIS A 50 -3.90 -7.60 30.33
N VAL A 51 -2.89 -7.63 31.20
CA VAL A 51 -1.49 -7.88 30.83
C VAL A 51 -0.84 -8.92 31.74
N ARG A 52 0.27 -9.49 31.27
CA ARG A 52 1.22 -10.28 32.07
C ARG A 52 2.58 -9.64 32.06
N HIS A 53 3.07 -9.25 33.24
CA HIS A 53 4.41 -8.70 33.40
C HIS A 53 5.51 -9.76 33.20
N PRO A 54 6.76 -9.36 32.93
CA PRO A 54 7.89 -10.29 32.75
C PRO A 54 8.17 -11.26 33.91
N ASP A 55 7.75 -10.91 35.13
CA ASP A 55 7.84 -11.76 36.33
C ASP A 55 6.69 -12.78 36.44
N GLY A 56 5.72 -12.73 35.52
CA GLY A 56 4.56 -13.61 35.46
C GLY A 56 3.33 -13.08 36.19
N GLU A 57 3.39 -11.90 36.80
CA GLU A 57 2.22 -11.28 37.43
C GLU A 57 1.20 -10.85 36.36
N GLU A 58 -0.05 -11.27 36.52
CA GLU A 58 -1.17 -10.83 35.67
C GLU A 58 -1.95 -9.73 36.37
N ILE A 59 -2.17 -8.62 35.67
CA ILE A 59 -2.86 -7.43 36.18
C ILE A 59 -3.86 -6.96 35.13
N GLU A 60 -5.06 -6.60 35.59
CA GLU A 60 -6.06 -5.89 34.79
C GLU A 60 -6.12 -4.44 35.22
N TYR A 61 -5.91 -3.53 34.27
CA TYR A 61 -5.96 -2.09 34.48
C TYR A 61 -7.27 -1.54 33.91
N ASP A 62 -7.98 -0.76 34.72
CA ASP A 62 -9.09 0.08 34.25
C ASP A 62 -8.51 1.41 33.78
N ILE A 63 -8.47 1.61 32.46
CA ILE A 63 -7.83 2.77 31.84
C ILE A 63 -8.93 3.75 31.44
N GLU A 64 -8.81 5.00 31.89
CA GLU A 64 -9.59 6.13 31.42
C GLU A 64 -8.63 7.23 30.94
N ARG A 65 -8.68 7.58 29.65
CA ARG A 65 -7.80 8.59 29.04
C ARG A 65 -8.53 9.41 27.97
N PRO A 66 -8.12 10.67 27.73
CA PRO A 66 -8.54 11.40 26.53
C PRO A 66 -8.01 10.71 25.26
N LEU A 67 -8.78 10.70 24.17
CA LEU A 67 -8.34 10.12 22.90
C LEU A 67 -7.08 10.76 22.31
N SER A 68 -6.82 12.04 22.65
CA SER A 68 -5.63 12.77 22.21
C SER A 68 -4.33 12.27 22.84
N GLU A 69 -4.42 11.51 23.93
CA GLU A 69 -3.26 11.02 24.67
C GLU A 69 -2.95 9.58 24.31
N SER A 70 -1.76 9.32 23.77
CA SER A 70 -1.32 7.96 23.43
C SER A 70 -0.97 7.15 24.67
N LEU A 71 -1.15 5.83 24.61
CA LEU A 71 -0.65 4.92 25.66
C LEU A 71 0.88 4.90 25.76
N GLY A 72 1.61 5.37 24.74
CA GLY A 72 3.07 5.42 24.74
C GLY A 72 3.75 4.04 24.67
N VAL A 73 3.01 2.99 24.28
CA VAL A 73 3.51 1.62 24.22
C VAL A 73 3.99 1.29 22.81
N SER A 74 5.24 0.84 22.69
CA SER A 74 5.79 0.27 21.46
C SER A 74 5.61 -1.26 21.48
N LEU A 75 5.02 -1.80 20.43
CA LEU A 75 4.78 -3.24 20.30
C LEU A 75 5.88 -3.92 19.50
N GLU A 76 6.01 -5.23 19.66
CA GLU A 76 6.82 -6.03 18.75
C GLU A 76 6.26 -5.95 17.32
N PRO A 77 7.13 -5.83 16.30
CA PRO A 77 6.69 -5.82 14.92
C PRO A 77 5.90 -7.10 14.59
N PRO A 78 4.76 -7.01 13.88
CA PRO A 78 4.01 -8.19 13.51
C PRO A 78 4.85 -9.08 12.59
N ARG A 79 4.63 -10.39 12.70
CA ARG A 79 5.10 -11.30 11.66
C ARG A 79 4.34 -11.00 10.37
N ILE A 80 5.06 -10.52 9.37
CA ILE A 80 4.52 -10.18 8.05
C ILE A 80 4.03 -11.46 7.38
N ARG A 81 2.77 -11.44 6.93
CA ARG A 81 2.19 -12.52 6.14
C ARG A 81 2.83 -12.52 4.75
N ARG A 82 3.36 -13.69 4.37
CA ARG A 82 4.10 -13.82 3.12
C ARG A 82 3.18 -14.07 1.92
N CYS A 83 3.52 -13.44 0.81
CA CYS A 83 2.89 -13.69 -0.48
C CYS A 83 3.17 -15.12 -0.96
N ALA A 84 2.11 -15.81 -1.38
CA ALA A 84 2.17 -17.14 -1.98
C ALA A 84 2.29 -17.09 -3.51
N ASN A 85 2.05 -15.94 -4.12
CA ASN A 85 2.16 -15.74 -5.56
C ASN A 85 3.61 -15.83 -6.02
N ARG A 86 3.80 -16.15 -7.30
CA ARG A 86 5.11 -16.34 -7.93
C ARG A 86 5.22 -15.54 -9.22
N CYS A 87 4.68 -14.32 -9.21
CA CYS A 87 4.64 -13.44 -10.37
C CYS A 87 6.01 -13.38 -11.08
N ASP A 88 5.99 -13.39 -12.40
CA ASP A 88 7.24 -13.34 -13.18
C ASP A 88 7.95 -11.99 -13.02
N PHE A 89 7.18 -10.94 -12.71
CA PHE A 89 7.62 -9.58 -12.42
C PHE A 89 7.76 -9.27 -10.92
N CYS A 90 7.81 -10.28 -10.05
CA CYS A 90 7.95 -10.06 -8.60
C CYS A 90 9.23 -9.27 -8.29
N PHE A 91 9.07 -8.04 -7.77
CA PHE A 91 10.19 -7.15 -7.43
C PHE A 91 11.17 -7.81 -6.46
N VAL A 92 10.66 -8.50 -5.43
CA VAL A 92 11.49 -9.18 -4.42
C VAL A 92 12.30 -10.34 -5.00
N ASP A 93 11.71 -11.11 -5.92
CA ASP A 93 12.43 -12.18 -6.63
C ASP A 93 13.48 -11.59 -7.60
N GLY A 94 13.38 -10.30 -7.95
CA GLY A 94 14.33 -9.56 -8.77
C GLY A 94 15.42 -8.83 -7.96
N LEU A 95 15.58 -9.08 -6.66
CA LEU A 95 16.67 -8.48 -5.89
C LEU A 95 17.98 -9.27 -6.02
N PRO A 96 19.16 -8.61 -5.99
CA PRO A 96 20.45 -9.31 -5.86
C PRO A 96 20.53 -10.10 -4.56
N ASP A 97 21.44 -11.06 -4.49
CA ASP A 97 21.80 -11.74 -3.23
C ASP A 97 22.62 -10.84 -2.28
N GLY A 98 22.56 -11.11 -0.97
CA GLY A 98 23.38 -10.45 0.05
C GLY A 98 22.84 -9.13 0.59
N LEU A 99 21.59 -8.77 0.27
CA LEU A 99 20.90 -7.62 0.88
C LEU A 99 20.41 -7.95 2.30
N ARG A 100 19.90 -6.93 3.00
CA ARG A 100 19.27 -7.11 4.32
C ARG A 100 18.07 -8.05 4.21
N ASP A 101 17.97 -9.02 5.13
CA ASP A 101 16.92 -10.05 5.14
C ASP A 101 15.49 -9.51 4.98
N VAL A 102 15.23 -8.33 5.57
CA VAL A 102 13.92 -7.67 5.50
C VAL A 102 13.50 -7.29 4.08
N LEU A 103 14.45 -7.07 3.17
CA LEU A 103 14.19 -6.74 1.77
C LEU A 103 13.72 -7.97 0.96
N TYR A 104 13.96 -9.19 1.44
CA TYR A 104 13.51 -10.42 0.79
C TYR A 104 12.13 -10.90 1.27
N ILE A 105 11.46 -10.12 2.11
CA ILE A 105 10.11 -10.44 2.57
C ILE A 105 9.14 -10.05 1.46
N ARG A 106 8.50 -11.05 0.85
CA ARG A 106 7.34 -10.85 -0.02
C ARG A 106 6.11 -10.65 0.84
N ASP A 107 5.63 -9.43 0.99
CA ASP A 107 4.42 -9.14 1.75
C ASP A 107 3.16 -9.33 0.90
N ASP A 108 2.10 -9.78 1.57
CA ASP A 108 0.73 -9.85 1.03
C ASP A 108 -0.20 -9.75 2.24
N ASP A 109 0.03 -8.74 3.07
CA ASP A 109 -0.57 -8.60 4.41
C ASP A 109 -1.57 -7.46 4.43
N TYR A 110 -2.86 -7.80 4.51
CA TYR A 110 -3.94 -6.80 4.52
C TYR A 110 -3.82 -5.79 5.67
N ARG A 111 -3.18 -6.18 6.79
CA ARG A 111 -2.97 -5.28 7.94
C ARG A 111 -2.01 -4.15 7.58
N LEU A 112 -0.96 -4.46 6.82
CA LEU A 112 -0.01 -3.47 6.30
C LEU A 112 -0.62 -2.65 5.16
N SER A 113 -1.52 -3.26 4.38
CA SER A 113 -2.28 -2.56 3.34
C SER A 113 -3.10 -1.41 3.91
N PHE A 114 -3.88 -1.68 4.96
CA PHE A 114 -4.63 -0.64 5.67
C PHE A 114 -3.70 0.39 6.33
N ARG A 115 -2.67 -0.07 7.05
CA ARG A 115 -1.86 0.83 7.90
C ARG A 115 -0.88 1.71 7.13
N TYR A 116 -0.27 1.18 6.08
CA TYR A 116 0.86 1.80 5.38
C TYR A 116 0.62 1.98 3.88
N GLY A 117 -0.52 1.55 3.34
CA GLY A 117 -0.80 1.65 1.92
C GLY A 117 -0.13 0.57 1.05
N ASN A 118 0.40 -0.50 1.67
CA ASN A 118 1.03 -1.59 0.92
C ASN A 118 0.00 -2.33 0.04
N PHE A 119 0.32 -2.57 -1.22
CA PHE A 119 -0.58 -3.27 -2.11
C PHE A 119 -0.61 -4.78 -1.83
N ALA A 120 -1.76 -5.31 -1.44
CA ALA A 120 -2.00 -6.73 -1.24
C ALA A 120 -2.81 -7.33 -2.39
N THR A 121 -2.50 -8.55 -2.79
CA THR A 121 -3.24 -9.31 -3.82
C THR A 121 -4.51 -9.97 -3.28
N LEU A 122 -4.68 -10.02 -1.95
CA LEU A 122 -5.79 -10.67 -1.24
C LEU A 122 -5.94 -12.17 -1.50
N THR A 123 -4.91 -12.80 -2.08
CA THR A 123 -4.94 -14.22 -2.45
C THR A 123 -4.78 -15.18 -1.27
N ASN A 124 -4.24 -14.69 -0.16
CA ASN A 124 -3.92 -15.49 1.03
C ASN A 124 -4.92 -15.28 2.19
N LEU A 125 -6.04 -14.59 1.95
CA LEU A 125 -7.05 -14.32 2.97
C LEU A 125 -7.76 -15.60 3.41
N LYS A 126 -7.83 -15.83 4.72
CA LYS A 126 -8.65 -16.88 5.34
C LYS A 126 -10.02 -16.32 5.72
N PRO A 127 -11.04 -17.15 5.97
CA PRO A 127 -12.35 -16.68 6.42
C PRO A 127 -12.30 -15.75 7.65
N LYS A 128 -11.41 -16.04 8.60
CA LYS A 128 -11.21 -15.17 9.77
C LYS A 128 -10.66 -13.79 9.42
N ASP A 129 -9.84 -13.70 8.37
CA ASP A 129 -9.25 -12.43 7.92
C ASP A 129 -10.31 -11.59 7.22
N VAL A 130 -11.15 -12.22 6.39
CA VAL A 130 -12.30 -11.57 5.76
C VAL A 130 -13.25 -11.00 6.82
N ALA A 131 -13.60 -11.81 7.82
CA ALA A 131 -14.44 -11.36 8.94
C ALA A 131 -13.82 -10.17 9.68
N ARG A 132 -12.51 -10.22 9.94
CA ARG A 132 -11.78 -9.16 10.65
C ARG A 132 -11.68 -7.86 9.85
N ILE A 133 -11.45 -7.93 8.53
CA ILE A 133 -11.50 -6.76 7.63
C ILE A 133 -12.85 -6.05 7.73
N ILE A 134 -13.94 -6.82 7.74
CA ILE A 134 -15.31 -6.29 7.80
C ILE A 134 -15.62 -5.74 9.20
N GLU A 135 -15.31 -6.51 10.25
CA GLU A 135 -15.59 -6.13 11.63
C GLU A 135 -14.90 -4.80 12.00
N PHE A 136 -13.62 -4.68 11.65
CA PHE A 136 -12.82 -3.49 11.96
C PHE A 136 -12.96 -2.38 10.91
N ARG A 137 -13.75 -2.62 9.85
CA ARG A 137 -13.94 -1.70 8.71
C ARG A 137 -12.62 -1.17 8.15
N LEU A 138 -11.67 -2.07 7.89
CA LEU A 138 -10.34 -1.70 7.40
C LEU A 138 -10.46 -1.10 6.00
N SER A 139 -10.44 0.23 5.93
CA SER A 139 -10.71 1.00 4.71
C SER A 139 -9.88 2.29 4.69
N PRO A 140 -9.35 2.70 3.52
CA PRO A 140 -9.32 1.94 2.27
C PRO A 140 -8.28 0.80 2.33
N LEU A 141 -8.48 -0.24 1.51
CA LEU A 141 -7.46 -1.27 1.24
C LEU A 141 -6.77 -0.99 -0.10
N TYR A 142 -5.46 -1.26 -0.16
CA TYR A 142 -4.65 -1.11 -1.35
C TYR A 142 -4.49 -2.47 -2.01
N VAL A 143 -5.09 -2.64 -3.19
CA VAL A 143 -5.31 -3.97 -3.80
C VAL A 143 -4.61 -4.12 -5.15
N SER A 144 -3.69 -5.08 -5.23
CA SER A 144 -3.06 -5.54 -6.47
C SER A 144 -4.02 -6.44 -7.26
N VAL A 145 -4.80 -5.82 -8.15
CA VAL A 145 -5.79 -6.50 -8.99
C VAL A 145 -5.11 -7.20 -10.16
N HIS A 146 -4.25 -6.46 -10.87
CA HIS A 146 -3.53 -6.83 -12.09
C HIS A 146 -4.40 -7.18 -13.31
N ALA A 147 -5.46 -7.96 -13.16
CA ALA A 147 -6.47 -8.21 -14.19
C ALA A 147 -7.78 -8.65 -13.51
N THR A 148 -8.92 -8.33 -14.11
CA THR A 148 -10.23 -8.81 -13.63
C THR A 148 -10.60 -10.17 -14.20
N ASP A 149 -10.16 -10.48 -15.43
CA ASP A 149 -10.28 -11.82 -16.00
C ASP A 149 -9.53 -12.85 -15.12
N PRO A 150 -10.22 -13.90 -14.60
CA PRO A 150 -9.61 -14.86 -13.70
C PRO A 150 -8.47 -15.67 -14.31
N VAL A 151 -8.49 -15.94 -15.62
CA VAL A 151 -7.45 -16.72 -16.30
C VAL A 151 -6.18 -15.90 -16.41
N VAL A 152 -6.29 -14.65 -16.87
CA VAL A 152 -5.16 -13.72 -16.96
C VAL A 152 -4.61 -13.42 -15.57
N ARG A 153 -5.46 -13.17 -14.58
CA ARG A 153 -5.03 -12.89 -13.21
C ARG A 153 -4.23 -14.05 -12.61
N ARG A 154 -4.73 -15.29 -12.72
CA ARG A 154 -4.02 -16.49 -12.23
C ARG A 154 -2.70 -16.72 -12.97
N TYR A 155 -2.67 -16.41 -14.27
CA TYR A 155 -1.45 -16.47 -15.08
C TYR A 155 -0.40 -15.48 -14.57
N LEU A 156 -0.74 -14.19 -14.40
CA LEU A 156 0.16 -13.15 -13.91
C LEU A 156 0.70 -13.46 -12.52
N LEU A 157 -0.17 -13.92 -11.62
CA LEU A 157 0.19 -14.27 -10.24
C LEU A 157 0.98 -15.59 -10.14
N ARG A 158 1.03 -16.38 -11.23
CA ARG A 158 1.51 -17.77 -11.23
C ARG A 158 0.87 -18.57 -10.09
N ASN A 159 -0.43 -18.36 -9.88
CA ASN A 159 -1.21 -18.95 -8.79
C ASN A 159 -2.54 -19.49 -9.35
N PRO A 160 -2.64 -20.79 -9.67
CA PRO A 160 -3.83 -21.38 -10.27
C PRO A 160 -5.04 -21.39 -9.33
N THR A 161 -4.81 -21.27 -8.02
CA THR A 161 -5.85 -21.24 -6.99
C THR A 161 -6.20 -19.82 -6.56
N ALA A 162 -5.66 -18.78 -7.21
CA ALA A 162 -6.02 -17.41 -6.86
C ALA A 162 -7.54 -17.20 -7.04
N PRO A 163 -8.21 -16.64 -6.01
CA PRO A 163 -9.64 -16.37 -6.08
C PRO A 163 -9.92 -15.31 -7.16
N GLU A 164 -11.16 -15.32 -7.63
CA GLU A 164 -11.66 -14.26 -8.51
C GLU A 164 -11.75 -12.96 -7.73
N ILE A 165 -11.19 -11.89 -8.31
CA ILE A 165 -11.04 -10.62 -7.60
C ILE A 165 -12.35 -9.84 -7.53
N LEU A 166 -13.16 -9.86 -8.59
CA LEU A 166 -14.41 -9.09 -8.63
C LEU A 166 -15.43 -9.54 -7.57
N PRO A 167 -15.73 -10.84 -7.38
CA PRO A 167 -16.63 -11.27 -6.30
C PRO A 167 -16.08 -10.92 -4.91
N GLN A 168 -14.75 -11.01 -4.74
CA GLN A 168 -14.10 -10.69 -3.47
C GLN A 168 -14.20 -9.20 -3.14
N LEU A 169 -13.89 -8.31 -4.09
CA LEU A 169 -14.07 -6.86 -3.93
C LEU A 169 -15.53 -6.51 -3.70
N ARG A 170 -16.48 -7.17 -4.38
CA ARG A 170 -17.91 -6.89 -4.24
C ARG A 170 -18.41 -7.23 -2.84
N HIS A 171 -17.99 -8.39 -2.32
CA HIS A 171 -18.31 -8.78 -0.95
C HIS A 171 -17.86 -7.73 0.08
N PHE A 172 -16.67 -7.17 -0.08
CA PHE A 172 -16.16 -6.14 0.81
C PHE A 172 -16.82 -4.76 0.56
N ALA A 173 -17.06 -4.38 -0.69
CA ALA A 173 -17.76 -3.15 -1.06
C ALA A 173 -19.18 -3.10 -0.49
N ASP A 174 -19.90 -4.23 -0.51
CA ASP A 174 -21.23 -4.38 0.08
C ASP A 174 -21.23 -4.19 1.62
N GLN A 175 -20.05 -4.21 2.26
CA GLN A 175 -19.84 -3.93 3.68
C GLN A 175 -19.24 -2.54 3.94
N GLY A 176 -19.13 -1.70 2.90
CA GLY A 176 -18.62 -0.33 3.00
C GLY A 176 -17.09 -0.22 3.04
N ILE A 177 -16.36 -1.25 2.59
CA ILE A 177 -14.91 -1.17 2.43
C ILE A 177 -14.57 -0.56 1.09
N GLU A 178 -13.65 0.40 1.08
CA GLU A 178 -13.17 1.10 -0.10
C GLU A 178 -11.79 0.63 -0.52
N PHE A 179 -11.41 0.88 -1.78
CA PHE A 179 -10.17 0.38 -2.38
C PHE A 179 -9.42 1.42 -3.19
N HIS A 180 -8.10 1.45 -3.02
CA HIS A 180 -7.19 1.88 -4.08
C HIS A 180 -6.71 0.63 -4.82
N THR A 181 -6.90 0.56 -6.13
CA THR A 181 -6.52 -0.61 -6.92
C THR A 181 -5.30 -0.35 -7.78
N GLN A 182 -4.48 -1.37 -8.00
CA GLN A 182 -3.32 -1.32 -8.88
C GLN A 182 -3.36 -2.43 -9.94
N VAL A 183 -2.98 -2.04 -11.15
CA VAL A 183 -2.60 -2.94 -12.24
C VAL A 183 -1.10 -2.82 -12.48
N VAL A 184 -0.37 -3.92 -12.33
CA VAL A 184 1.01 -4.04 -12.84
C VAL A 184 0.90 -4.58 -14.25
N MET A 185 1.17 -3.72 -15.24
CA MET A 185 0.98 -3.99 -16.65
C MET A 185 2.17 -4.74 -17.24
N SER A 186 1.92 -5.97 -17.69
CA SER A 186 2.83 -6.86 -18.37
C SER A 186 2.48 -6.95 -19.87
N PRO A 187 3.41 -6.61 -20.79
CA PRO A 187 3.15 -6.59 -22.22
C PRO A 187 2.71 -7.93 -22.80
N GLY A 188 1.67 -7.90 -23.64
CA GLY A 188 1.09 -9.08 -24.29
C GLY A 188 0.33 -10.02 -23.33
N VAL A 189 0.06 -9.60 -22.09
CA VAL A 189 -0.64 -10.41 -21.09
C VAL A 189 -1.87 -9.67 -20.56
N ASN A 190 -1.69 -8.49 -19.96
CA ASN A 190 -2.79 -7.67 -19.41
C ASN A 190 -2.73 -6.21 -19.84
N ASP A 191 -2.13 -5.95 -21.00
CA ASP A 191 -2.23 -4.69 -21.73
C ASP A 191 -3.42 -4.72 -22.72
N GLY A 192 -3.58 -3.64 -23.49
CA GLY A 192 -4.59 -3.57 -24.55
C GLY A 192 -6.02 -3.81 -24.05
N GLU A 193 -6.72 -4.78 -24.64
CA GLU A 193 -8.12 -5.06 -24.33
C GLU A 193 -8.32 -5.53 -22.89
N VAL A 194 -7.40 -6.33 -22.34
CA VAL A 194 -7.50 -6.80 -20.95
C VAL A 194 -7.38 -5.63 -19.98
N LEU A 195 -6.51 -4.65 -20.27
CA LEU A 195 -6.40 -3.43 -19.46
C LEU A 195 -7.69 -2.61 -19.55
N ARG A 196 -8.26 -2.47 -20.76
CA ARG A 196 -9.53 -1.76 -21.00
C ARG A 196 -10.68 -2.38 -20.20
N GLU A 197 -10.81 -3.70 -20.24
CA GLU A 197 -11.80 -4.47 -19.48
C GLU A 197 -11.59 -4.30 -17.98
N THR A 198 -10.36 -4.50 -17.50
CA THR A 198 -9.99 -4.33 -16.08
C THR A 198 -10.35 -2.95 -15.56
N LEU A 199 -10.04 -1.89 -16.31
CA LEU A 199 -10.39 -0.52 -15.95
C LEU A 199 -11.90 -0.27 -15.95
N ALA A 200 -12.66 -0.91 -16.86
CA ALA A 200 -14.11 -0.79 -16.91
C ALA A 200 -14.76 -1.50 -15.71
N ASP A 201 -14.41 -2.76 -15.49
CA ASP A 201 -14.94 -3.58 -14.40
C ASP A 201 -14.71 -2.95 -13.03
N LEU A 202 -13.50 -2.42 -12.79
CA LEU A 202 -13.17 -1.74 -11.55
C LEU A 202 -13.90 -0.39 -11.41
N TYR A 203 -14.11 0.32 -12.51
CA TYR A 203 -14.89 1.57 -12.50
C TYR A 203 -16.34 1.31 -12.10
N ASP A 204 -16.93 0.20 -12.52
CA ASP A 204 -18.32 -0.17 -12.24
C ASP A 204 -18.61 -0.44 -10.74
N PHE A 205 -17.59 -0.46 -9.88
CA PHE A 205 -17.76 -0.49 -8.41
C PHE A 205 -18.20 0.85 -7.81
N GLY A 206 -18.31 1.92 -8.62
CA GLY A 206 -18.75 3.22 -8.12
C GLY A 206 -17.75 3.81 -7.14
N SER A 207 -18.24 4.30 -6.00
CA SER A 207 -17.41 4.92 -4.95
C SER A 207 -16.56 3.91 -4.17
N ALA A 208 -16.86 2.61 -4.23
CA ALA A 208 -16.10 1.61 -3.48
C ALA A 208 -14.67 1.44 -4.01
N VAL A 209 -14.41 1.68 -5.30
CA VAL A 209 -13.04 1.79 -5.82
C VAL A 209 -12.74 3.27 -6.02
N ILE A 210 -11.90 3.82 -5.13
CA ILE A 210 -11.57 5.25 -5.07
C ILE A 210 -10.74 5.65 -6.31
N GLY A 211 -9.84 4.79 -6.75
CA GLY A 211 -9.03 5.01 -7.94
C GLY A 211 -8.23 3.78 -8.34
N CYS A 212 -7.82 3.75 -9.62
CA CYS A 212 -6.99 2.69 -10.17
C CYS A 212 -5.68 3.24 -10.72
N SER A 213 -4.56 2.74 -10.23
CA SER A 213 -3.24 3.01 -10.78
C SER A 213 -2.79 1.92 -11.75
N VAL A 214 -2.08 2.31 -12.80
CA VAL A 214 -1.47 1.41 -13.78
C VAL A 214 0.02 1.67 -13.80
N VAL A 215 0.79 0.65 -13.42
CA VAL A 215 2.25 0.71 -13.29
C VAL A 215 2.85 -0.28 -14.29
N PRO A 216 3.80 0.12 -15.14
CA PRO A 216 4.45 -0.84 -16.03
C PRO A 216 5.32 -1.81 -15.23
N VAL A 217 5.46 -3.06 -15.70
CA VAL A 217 6.49 -3.95 -15.16
C VAL A 217 7.86 -3.27 -15.29
N GLY A 218 8.53 -3.11 -14.16
CA GLY A 218 9.92 -2.68 -14.05
C GLY A 218 10.80 -3.85 -13.64
N LEU A 219 11.88 -4.09 -14.38
CA LEU A 219 12.77 -5.22 -14.16
C LEU A 219 14.17 -4.75 -13.76
N THR A 220 14.77 -5.46 -12.82
CA THR A 220 16.18 -5.34 -12.45
C THR A 220 17.03 -6.32 -13.27
N GLU A 221 18.36 -6.23 -13.19
CA GLU A 221 19.25 -7.23 -13.83
C GLU A 221 19.05 -8.66 -13.31
N PHE A 222 18.55 -8.84 -12.07
CA PHE A 222 18.33 -10.15 -11.43
C PHE A 222 16.92 -10.71 -11.67
N SER A 223 16.07 -9.98 -12.40
CA SER A 223 14.71 -10.40 -12.70
C SER A 223 14.64 -11.58 -13.68
N LYS A 224 13.48 -12.23 -13.77
CA LYS A 224 13.25 -13.40 -14.64
C LYS A 224 13.01 -12.99 -16.10
N HIS A 225 14.01 -12.37 -16.73
CA HIS A 225 13.94 -11.84 -18.12
C HIS A 225 13.53 -12.86 -19.19
N HIS A 226 13.63 -14.15 -18.90
CA HIS A 226 13.19 -15.23 -19.80
C HIS A 226 11.67 -15.48 -19.76
N LEU A 227 10.95 -14.94 -18.75
CA LEU A 227 9.50 -15.09 -18.58
C LEU A 227 8.74 -13.80 -18.83
N VAL A 228 9.37 -12.65 -18.58
CA VAL A 228 8.74 -11.33 -18.68
C VAL A 228 9.73 -10.32 -19.25
N ARG A 229 9.22 -9.34 -19.99
CA ARG A 229 9.96 -8.19 -20.48
C ARG A 229 9.28 -6.90 -20.05
N GLU A 230 10.04 -5.81 -20.08
CA GLU A 230 9.48 -4.48 -19.92
C GLU A 230 8.69 -4.03 -21.17
N PRO A 231 7.71 -3.13 -21.02
CA PRO A 231 6.98 -2.55 -22.14
C PRO A 231 7.86 -1.66 -23.02
N THR A 232 7.53 -1.65 -24.30
CA THR A 232 8.05 -0.67 -25.27
C THR A 232 7.37 0.69 -25.07
N ALA A 233 7.97 1.76 -25.62
CA ALA A 233 7.38 3.09 -25.59
C ALA A 233 5.99 3.12 -26.25
N GLU A 234 5.76 2.34 -27.31
CA GLU A 234 4.46 2.27 -27.98
C GLU A 234 3.39 1.59 -27.11
N GLU A 235 3.74 0.50 -26.41
CA GLU A 235 2.86 -0.18 -25.46
C GLU A 235 2.52 0.74 -24.27
N CYS A 236 3.50 1.49 -23.74
CA CYS A 236 3.23 2.49 -22.70
C CYS A 236 2.29 3.59 -23.20
N ARG A 237 2.49 4.13 -24.42
CA ARG A 237 1.57 5.12 -25.01
C ARG A 237 0.17 4.54 -25.21
N ALA A 238 0.05 3.27 -25.57
CA ALA A 238 -1.24 2.60 -25.70
C ALA A 238 -1.95 2.49 -24.34
N ALA A 239 -1.23 2.13 -23.28
CA ALA A 239 -1.76 2.10 -21.92
C ALA A 239 -2.20 3.48 -21.45
N ILE A 240 -1.38 4.52 -21.65
CA ILE A 240 -1.72 5.92 -21.33
C ILE A 240 -3.03 6.33 -22.00
N ARG A 241 -3.23 6.00 -23.28
CA ARG A 241 -4.50 6.30 -23.97
C ARG A 241 -5.72 5.66 -23.30
N LEU A 242 -5.59 4.42 -22.82
CA LEU A 242 -6.68 3.72 -22.12
C LEU A 242 -6.97 4.34 -20.74
N ILE A 243 -5.91 4.75 -20.05
CA ILE A 243 -5.99 5.46 -18.77
C ILE A 243 -6.69 6.81 -18.97
N ASP A 244 -6.25 7.61 -19.94
CA ASP A 244 -6.83 8.91 -20.26
C ASP A 244 -8.29 8.80 -20.69
N GLU A 245 -8.63 7.80 -21.50
CA GLU A 245 -10.01 7.51 -21.89
C GLU A 245 -10.89 7.27 -20.66
N ARG A 246 -10.45 6.40 -19.73
CA ARG A 246 -11.20 6.12 -18.50
C ARG A 246 -11.23 7.31 -17.55
N ALA A 247 -10.13 8.05 -17.43
CA ALA A 247 -10.05 9.26 -16.60
C ALA A 247 -10.97 10.37 -17.12
N ALA A 248 -11.13 10.50 -18.44
CA ALA A 248 -12.06 11.45 -19.06
C ALA A 248 -13.52 11.08 -18.76
N ILE A 249 -13.88 9.80 -18.88
CA ILE A 249 -15.20 9.28 -18.47
C ILE A 249 -15.45 9.60 -17.00
N ALA A 250 -14.49 9.26 -16.13
CA ALA A 250 -14.60 9.51 -14.70
C ALA A 250 -14.77 11.00 -14.37
N ARG A 251 -14.03 11.88 -15.04
CA ARG A 251 -14.17 13.33 -14.85
C ARG A 251 -15.54 13.82 -15.30
N ALA A 252 -16.09 13.31 -16.41
CA ALA A 252 -17.41 13.69 -16.90
C ALA A 252 -18.54 13.22 -15.98
N GLU A 253 -18.44 11.99 -15.45
CA GLU A 253 -19.52 11.36 -14.67
C GLU A 253 -19.41 11.63 -13.16
N ARG A 254 -18.19 11.75 -12.61
CA ARG A 254 -17.90 11.86 -11.17
C ARG A 254 -17.16 13.14 -10.76
N GLY A 255 -16.80 13.99 -11.72
CA GLY A 255 -16.14 15.29 -11.46
C GLY A 255 -14.64 15.22 -11.19
N ALA A 256 -14.04 14.04 -11.12
CA ALA A 256 -12.60 13.85 -10.88
C ALA A 256 -12.01 12.72 -11.74
N PRO A 257 -10.71 12.77 -12.07
CA PRO A 257 -9.99 11.61 -12.59
C PRO A 257 -10.09 10.43 -11.62
N TRP A 258 -9.89 9.23 -12.15
CA TRP A 258 -10.00 7.99 -11.37
C TRP A 258 -8.95 6.96 -11.76
N ALA A 259 -8.58 6.90 -13.04
CA ALA A 259 -7.48 6.09 -13.54
C ALA A 259 -6.21 6.93 -13.65
N TYR A 260 -5.08 6.37 -13.23
CA TYR A 260 -3.78 7.04 -13.19
C TYR A 260 -2.67 6.13 -13.71
N GLY A 261 -1.75 6.68 -14.50
CA GLY A 261 -0.47 6.02 -14.78
C GLY A 261 0.57 6.36 -13.72
N ALA A 262 1.46 5.43 -13.39
CA ALA A 262 2.68 5.77 -12.67
C ALA A 262 3.64 6.59 -13.56
N ASP A 263 4.50 7.38 -12.92
CA ASP A 263 5.46 8.28 -13.59
C ASP A 263 6.37 7.51 -14.57
N GLU A 264 6.76 6.28 -14.23
CA GLU A 264 7.55 5.37 -15.07
C GLU A 264 6.86 5.07 -16.42
N LEU A 265 5.52 5.03 -16.45
CA LEU A 265 4.76 4.79 -17.67
C LEU A 265 4.97 5.92 -18.68
N TYR A 266 4.90 7.17 -18.21
CA TYR A 266 5.11 8.36 -19.03
C TYR A 266 6.58 8.52 -19.43
N LEU A 267 7.51 8.26 -18.50
CA LEU A 267 8.94 8.29 -18.78
C LEU A 267 9.30 7.32 -19.92
N ARG A 268 8.79 6.08 -19.87
CA ARG A 268 9.01 5.07 -20.92
C ARG A 268 8.30 5.40 -22.22
N ALA A 269 7.12 6.02 -22.15
CA ALA A 269 6.38 6.48 -23.32
C ALA A 269 7.05 7.68 -24.01
N GLU A 270 8.02 8.32 -23.34
CA GLU A 270 8.61 9.61 -23.75
C GLU A 270 7.53 10.70 -23.87
N VAL A 271 6.61 10.72 -22.90
CA VAL A 271 5.50 11.67 -22.80
C VAL A 271 5.69 12.50 -21.53
N GLU A 272 5.27 13.76 -21.57
CA GLU A 272 5.33 14.64 -20.41
C GLU A 272 4.46 14.12 -19.26
N LEU A 273 4.96 14.25 -18.04
CA LEU A 273 4.20 13.88 -16.84
C LEU A 273 2.96 14.78 -16.69
N PRO A 274 1.80 14.21 -16.31
CA PRO A 274 0.61 14.99 -16.03
C PRO A 274 0.85 16.09 -14.98
N PRO A 275 0.03 17.16 -15.00
CA PRO A 275 0.15 18.25 -14.05
C PRO A 275 -0.32 17.79 -12.65
N ALA A 276 0.19 18.43 -11.61
CA ALA A 276 0.02 17.96 -10.22
C ALA A 276 -1.46 17.92 -9.76
N GLU A 277 -2.31 18.74 -10.36
CA GLU A 277 -3.72 18.90 -10.01
C GLU A 277 -4.55 17.65 -10.28
N ILE A 278 -4.09 16.76 -11.17
CA ILE A 278 -4.84 15.54 -11.47
C ILE A 278 -4.76 14.52 -10.33
N TYR A 279 -3.72 14.58 -9.48
CA TYR A 279 -3.44 13.58 -8.45
C TYR A 279 -4.11 13.87 -7.10
N GLY A 280 -4.82 15.00 -6.97
CA GLY A 280 -5.49 15.39 -5.73
C GLY A 280 -4.52 15.44 -4.55
N GLY A 281 -4.72 14.56 -3.58
CA GLY A 281 -3.91 14.41 -2.36
C GLY A 281 -2.68 13.51 -2.48
N PHE A 282 -2.35 12.99 -3.67
CA PHE A 282 -1.24 12.05 -3.89
C PHE A 282 -1.34 10.75 -3.08
N GLU A 283 -2.55 10.22 -2.93
CA GLU A 283 -2.84 9.01 -2.13
C GLU A 283 -2.07 7.77 -2.61
N GLN A 284 -1.60 7.75 -3.86
CA GLN A 284 -0.85 6.64 -4.46
C GLN A 284 0.60 7.01 -4.80
N VAL A 285 1.18 7.99 -4.11
CA VAL A 285 2.58 8.43 -4.33
C VAL A 285 3.58 7.28 -4.14
N GLU A 286 3.38 6.46 -3.11
CA GLU A 286 4.19 5.27 -2.82
C GLU A 286 4.08 4.21 -3.92
N ASN A 287 3.04 4.30 -4.74
CA ASN A 287 2.86 3.45 -5.91
C ASN A 287 3.50 4.01 -7.19
N GLY A 288 4.28 5.08 -7.06
CA GLY A 288 4.92 5.77 -8.18
C GLY A 288 3.97 6.65 -9.00
N VAL A 289 2.78 6.97 -8.51
CA VAL A 289 1.80 7.82 -9.20
C VAL A 289 1.98 9.27 -8.75
N GLY A 290 2.47 10.13 -9.65
CA GLY A 290 2.67 11.55 -9.36
C GLY A 290 3.83 11.83 -8.40
N ALA A 291 4.75 10.88 -8.20
CA ALA A 291 5.87 11.00 -7.28
C ALA A 291 6.78 12.19 -7.57
N VAL A 292 7.04 12.47 -8.85
CA VAL A 292 7.82 13.65 -9.26
C VAL A 292 7.08 14.95 -8.94
N ARG A 293 5.78 15.01 -9.22
CA ARG A 293 4.94 16.20 -8.94
C ARG A 293 4.79 16.42 -7.43
N TRP A 294 4.69 15.34 -6.67
CA TRP A 294 4.68 15.38 -5.22
C TRP A 294 5.98 15.95 -4.68
N LEU A 295 7.14 15.44 -5.17
CA LEU A 295 8.45 15.93 -4.74
C LEU A 295 8.64 17.42 -5.05
N GLN A 296 8.23 17.90 -6.22
CA GLN A 296 8.24 19.33 -6.57
C GLN A 296 7.45 20.14 -5.53
N ARG A 297 6.23 19.72 -5.18
CA ARG A 297 5.42 20.40 -4.16
C ARG A 297 6.05 20.36 -2.76
N GLN A 298 6.74 19.28 -2.38
CA GLN A 298 7.46 19.24 -1.10
C GLN A 298 8.63 20.22 -1.08
N ILE A 299 9.38 20.34 -2.18
CA ILE A 299 10.49 21.31 -2.30
C ILE A 299 9.94 22.74 -2.21
N GLU A 300 8.85 23.04 -2.92
CA GLU A 300 8.19 24.35 -2.88
C GLU A 300 7.69 24.69 -1.47
N ALA A 301 7.04 23.74 -0.79
CA ALA A 301 6.54 23.93 0.57
C ALA A 301 7.66 24.12 1.60
N GLY A 302 8.80 23.45 1.41
CA GLY A 302 9.99 23.55 2.26
C GLY A 302 10.95 24.69 1.89
N ALA A 303 10.61 25.55 0.91
CA ALA A 303 11.52 26.55 0.38
C ALA A 303 12.03 27.54 1.45
N ASP A 304 11.21 27.85 2.45
CA ASP A 304 11.61 28.73 3.56
C ASP A 304 12.67 28.09 4.48
N GLU A 305 12.68 26.77 4.61
CA GLU A 305 13.71 26.05 5.38
C GLU A 305 15.08 26.04 4.66
N LEU A 306 15.06 26.33 3.36
CA LEU A 306 16.25 26.46 2.53
C LEU A 306 16.84 27.89 2.56
N GLN A 307 16.22 28.84 3.26
CA GLN A 307 16.79 30.17 3.48
C GLN A 307 18.15 30.06 4.20
N GLY A 308 19.20 30.72 3.68
CA GLY A 308 20.58 30.60 4.21
C GLY A 308 21.45 29.56 3.48
N TRP A 309 20.89 28.83 2.52
CA TRP A 309 21.65 27.92 1.64
C TRP A 309 22.15 28.60 0.37
N GLU A 310 22.04 29.92 0.25
CA GLU A 310 22.47 30.66 -0.93
C GLU A 310 23.97 30.46 -1.20
N GLY A 311 24.31 30.21 -2.47
CA GLY A 311 25.70 29.95 -2.89
C GLY A 311 26.26 28.59 -2.46
N ARG A 312 25.49 27.74 -1.76
CA ARG A 312 25.87 26.34 -1.50
C ARG A 312 25.68 25.49 -2.76
N ARG A 313 26.47 24.42 -2.86
CA ARG A 313 26.30 23.40 -3.91
C ARG A 313 25.61 22.19 -3.28
N ILE A 314 24.44 21.84 -3.80
CA ILE A 314 23.68 20.67 -3.36
C ILE A 314 23.93 19.55 -4.38
N GLY A 315 24.35 18.40 -3.90
CA GLY A 315 24.48 17.18 -4.71
C GLY A 315 23.27 16.29 -4.47
N VAL A 316 22.55 15.93 -5.54
CA VAL A 316 21.44 14.97 -5.49
C VAL A 316 21.94 13.64 -6.04
N VAL A 317 21.88 12.59 -5.22
CA VAL A 317 22.20 11.22 -5.63
C VAL A 317 20.90 10.51 -5.94
N THR A 318 20.78 9.97 -7.15
CA THR A 318 19.55 9.33 -7.62
C THR A 318 19.83 8.19 -8.61
N GLY A 319 18.83 7.35 -8.86
CA GLY A 319 18.89 6.29 -9.88
C GLY A 319 18.87 6.86 -11.31
N THR A 320 19.28 6.05 -12.28
CA THR A 320 19.37 6.48 -13.70
C THR A 320 18.01 6.76 -14.34
N ALA A 321 16.93 6.14 -13.86
CA ALA A 321 15.57 6.47 -14.31
C ALA A 321 15.18 7.88 -13.86
N MET A 322 15.31 8.14 -12.55
CA MET A 322 14.97 9.43 -11.95
C MET A 322 15.90 10.56 -12.40
N SER A 323 17.17 10.29 -12.75
CA SER A 323 18.09 11.31 -13.27
C SER A 323 17.57 12.03 -14.51
N ARG A 324 16.76 11.37 -15.33
CA ARG A 324 16.09 11.98 -16.50
C ARG A 324 14.99 12.97 -16.12
N LEU A 325 14.38 12.78 -14.96
CA LEU A 325 13.30 13.60 -14.42
C LEU A 325 13.82 14.73 -13.52
N MET A 326 15.06 14.62 -13.02
CA MET A 326 15.67 15.63 -12.15
C MET A 326 15.69 17.06 -12.70
N PRO A 327 15.95 17.31 -14.01
CA PRO A 327 15.89 18.66 -14.55
C PRO A 327 14.51 19.32 -14.47
N MET A 328 13.45 18.52 -14.27
CA MET A 328 12.10 19.02 -14.06
C MET A 328 11.84 19.29 -12.57
N VAL A 329 12.49 18.53 -11.68
CA VAL A 329 12.33 18.63 -10.22
C VAL A 329 13.03 19.86 -9.65
N LEU A 330 14.22 20.18 -10.18
CA LEU A 330 15.08 21.30 -9.77
C LEU A 330 14.80 22.55 -10.63
#